data_AF-A0A6S6T5P0-F1
#
_entry.id   AF-A0A6S6T5P0-F1
#
_cell.length_a   1.000
_cell.length_b   1.000
_cell.length_c   1.000
_cell.angle_alpha   90.00
_cell.angle_beta   90.00
_cell.angle_gamma   90.00
#
_symmetry.space_group_name_H-M   'P 1'
#
loop_
_entity.id
_entity.type
_entity.pdbx_description
1 polymer ?
#
loop_
_entity_poly.entity_id
_entity_poly.type
_entity_poly.pdbx_seq_one_letter_code
_entity_poly.pdbx_strand_id
1 'polypeptide(L)'
;MEKIKIQINHTTPITISVLSPLLYDEIGEEYNIELDTIKGYFDFEYVCALPNDSFISIVTFQLPKFELRDIELKDIVFSFLSSVKNLDNVISVVKLNDSILKQRAFKYYQQIVDIEMDLRNVLTYIITYDNKSISEQLLKDFGINKSEKIEHGILQDKYENGLFYIYFNHYTEFTTPEKLKANEMLDFLQDPSVDSFERFKSKLQQRGLQEERHLDFLASIKTKIKPLEKMRNTIMHIRNLSDTVEDNFIKATEDTPMGDKGLKSIIHEFWEKEKDELSNVTIMELGMSTIEELFENSFFIGDLLDVSDACTSEYISEEYTDVSDLQDDLLGYITDEVNILQYDISEEMYGVFLSKISLEWEKKEDDL
;
A
#
# COMPACT_ATOMS: atom_id res chain seq x y z
N MET A 1 32.50 1.50 -6.03
CA MET A 1 32.86 0.97 -7.34
C MET A 1 31.78 0.00 -7.75
N GLU A 2 31.24 0.20 -8.94
CA GLU A 2 30.24 -0.67 -9.52
C GLU A 2 30.92 -1.86 -10.21
N LYS A 3 30.39 -3.07 -10.03
CA LYS A 3 30.99 -4.32 -10.50
C LYS A 3 30.05 -5.01 -11.47
N ILE A 4 30.53 -5.25 -12.68
CA ILE A 4 29.83 -6.03 -13.70
C ILE A 4 30.62 -7.29 -13.97
N LYS A 5 29.96 -8.45 -13.90
CA LYS A 5 30.53 -9.75 -14.26
C LYS A 5 29.88 -10.25 -15.53
N ILE A 6 30.70 -10.63 -16.50
CA ILE A 6 30.25 -11.13 -17.79
C ILE A 6 30.91 -12.45 -18.15
N GLN A 7 30.17 -13.24 -18.93
CA GLN A 7 30.67 -14.39 -19.66
C GLN A 7 30.75 -14.02 -21.14
N ILE A 8 31.92 -14.23 -21.73
CA ILE A 8 32.13 -14.03 -23.17
C ILE A 8 32.44 -15.39 -23.77
N ASN A 9 31.67 -15.80 -24.78
CA ASN A 9 31.96 -16.96 -25.62
C ASN A 9 32.62 -16.45 -26.91
N HIS A 10 33.78 -16.99 -27.26
CA HIS A 10 34.60 -16.49 -28.37
C HIS A 10 35.39 -17.61 -29.06
N THR A 11 35.80 -17.39 -30.30
CA THR A 11 36.59 -18.35 -31.10
C THR A 11 38.10 -18.23 -30.87
N THR A 12 38.56 -17.11 -30.32
CA THR A 12 39.96 -16.88 -29.99
C THR A 12 40.09 -16.18 -28.63
N PRO A 13 41.07 -16.55 -27.78
CA PRO A 13 41.17 -16.04 -26.42
C PRO A 13 41.14 -14.50 -26.34
N ILE A 14 40.13 -13.97 -25.64
CA ILE A 14 40.03 -12.54 -25.34
C ILE A 14 40.92 -12.20 -24.15
N THR A 15 41.68 -11.11 -24.29
CA THR A 15 42.61 -10.60 -23.28
C THR A 15 42.21 -9.20 -22.80
N ILE A 16 42.81 -8.75 -21.69
CA ILE A 16 42.65 -7.36 -21.21
C ILE A 16 43.03 -6.35 -22.29
N SER A 17 44.06 -6.61 -23.10
CA SER A 17 44.49 -5.71 -24.17
C SER A 17 43.46 -5.54 -25.30
N VAL A 18 42.50 -6.46 -25.42
CA VAL A 18 41.36 -6.35 -26.34
C VAL A 18 40.20 -5.60 -25.70
N LEU A 19 39.94 -5.83 -24.41
CA LEU A 19 38.80 -5.22 -23.71
C LEU A 19 39.06 -3.78 -23.25
N SER A 20 40.29 -3.46 -22.84
CA SER A 20 40.62 -2.15 -22.29
C SER A 20 40.47 -1.00 -23.28
N PRO A 21 40.82 -1.11 -24.57
CA PRO A 21 40.57 -0.05 -25.55
C PRO A 21 39.07 0.19 -25.75
N LEU A 22 38.26 -0.88 -25.80
CA LEU A 22 36.81 -0.75 -25.95
C LEU A 22 36.19 0.01 -24.79
N LEU A 23 36.61 -0.25 -23.55
CA LEU A 23 36.13 0.53 -22.40
C LEU A 23 36.72 1.95 -22.39
N TYR A 24 37.96 2.13 -22.84
CA TYR A 24 38.57 3.45 -23.00
C TYR A 24 37.80 4.32 -24.00
N ASP A 25 37.29 3.76 -25.08
CA ASP A 25 36.49 4.51 -26.04
C ASP A 25 35.18 5.04 -25.41
N GLU A 26 34.67 4.37 -24.36
CA GLU A 26 33.46 4.79 -23.64
C GLU A 26 33.73 5.81 -22.53
N ILE A 27 34.89 5.76 -21.84
CA ILE A 27 35.15 6.57 -20.63
C ILE A 27 36.53 7.24 -20.56
N GLY A 28 37.47 6.84 -21.39
CA GLY A 28 38.88 7.24 -21.29
C GLY A 28 39.09 8.73 -21.56
N GLU A 29 38.69 9.19 -22.75
CA GLU A 29 38.83 10.60 -23.11
C GLU A 29 37.91 11.50 -22.29
N GLU A 30 36.66 11.06 -22.06
CA GLU A 30 35.65 11.85 -21.36
C GLU A 30 36.04 12.16 -19.91
N TYR A 31 36.61 11.18 -19.21
CA TYR A 31 36.98 11.31 -17.79
C TYR A 31 38.48 11.52 -17.56
N ASN A 32 39.26 11.76 -18.62
CA ASN A 32 40.72 11.91 -18.57
C ASN A 32 41.40 10.74 -17.84
N ILE A 33 40.98 9.51 -18.15
CA ILE A 33 41.50 8.27 -17.56
C ILE A 33 42.46 7.63 -18.53
N GLU A 34 43.71 7.47 -18.13
CA GLU A 34 44.72 6.80 -18.95
C GLU A 34 44.36 5.33 -19.21
N LEU A 35 44.65 4.83 -20.42
CA LEU A 35 44.38 3.44 -20.82
C LEU A 35 44.99 2.42 -19.86
N ASP A 36 46.18 2.69 -19.32
CA ASP A 36 46.83 1.81 -18.34
C ASP A 36 46.06 1.73 -17.01
N THR A 37 45.38 2.81 -16.63
CA THR A 37 44.48 2.79 -15.47
C THR A 37 43.24 1.92 -15.75
N ILE A 38 42.67 2.00 -16.97
CA ILE A 38 41.52 1.19 -17.39
C ILE A 38 41.86 -0.30 -17.43
N LYS A 39 43.08 -0.70 -17.79
CA LYS A 39 43.51 -2.11 -17.69
C LYS A 39 43.35 -2.65 -16.26
N GLY A 40 43.57 -1.81 -15.26
CA GLY A 40 43.38 -2.14 -13.85
C GLY A 40 41.92 -2.33 -13.43
N TYR A 41 40.95 -1.99 -14.28
CA TYR A 41 39.52 -2.20 -13.99
C TYR A 41 39.06 -3.63 -14.24
N PHE A 42 39.83 -4.43 -14.99
CA PHE A 42 39.46 -5.78 -15.37
C PHE A 42 40.12 -6.82 -14.46
N ASP A 43 39.33 -7.84 -14.10
CA ASP A 43 39.76 -9.02 -13.37
C ASP A 43 39.25 -10.28 -14.12
N PHE A 44 40.18 -11.12 -14.57
CA PHE A 44 39.87 -12.36 -15.29
C PHE A 44 39.83 -13.52 -14.28
N GLU A 45 38.66 -14.11 -14.11
CA GLU A 45 38.51 -15.25 -13.19
C GLU A 45 39.03 -16.54 -13.84
N TYR A 46 38.65 -16.79 -15.09
CA TYR A 46 39.19 -17.90 -15.88
C TYR A 46 38.93 -17.74 -17.37
N VAL A 47 39.78 -18.41 -18.16
CA VAL A 47 39.63 -18.64 -19.59
C VAL A 47 39.71 -20.14 -19.83
N CYS A 48 38.64 -20.72 -20.39
CA CYS A 48 38.55 -22.16 -20.63
C CYS A 48 38.29 -22.44 -22.11
N ALA A 49 39.08 -23.34 -22.70
CA ALA A 49 38.76 -23.93 -23.98
C ALA A 49 37.57 -24.90 -23.83
N LEU A 50 36.68 -24.91 -24.82
CA LEU A 50 35.53 -25.78 -24.91
C LEU A 50 35.77 -26.89 -25.96
N PRO A 51 35.01 -28.01 -25.91
CA PRO A 51 35.18 -29.13 -26.83
C PRO A 51 34.93 -28.83 -28.32
N ASN A 52 34.33 -27.69 -28.63
CA ASN A 52 33.99 -27.22 -29.98
C ASN A 52 35.01 -26.22 -30.53
N ASP A 53 36.25 -26.23 -30.01
CA ASP A 53 37.32 -25.31 -30.36
C ASP A 53 37.01 -23.82 -30.12
N SER A 54 36.01 -23.52 -29.29
CA SER A 54 35.73 -22.17 -28.79
C SER A 54 36.23 -22.01 -27.35
N PHE A 55 36.07 -20.82 -26.80
CA PHE A 55 36.53 -20.47 -25.47
C PHE A 55 35.43 -19.73 -24.70
N ILE A 56 35.48 -19.85 -23.38
CA ILE A 56 34.73 -19.00 -22.46
C ILE A 56 35.72 -18.21 -21.62
N SER A 57 35.51 -16.89 -21.54
CA SER A 57 36.15 -16.04 -20.54
C SER A 57 35.12 -15.51 -19.56
N ILE A 58 35.41 -15.64 -18.26
CA ILE A 58 34.67 -14.94 -17.20
C ILE A 58 35.49 -13.74 -16.75
N VAL A 59 34.89 -12.56 -16.93
CA VAL A 59 35.55 -11.28 -16.67
C VAL A 59 34.67 -10.45 -15.76
N THR A 60 35.27 -9.91 -14.70
CA THR A 60 34.66 -8.87 -13.89
C THR A 60 35.35 -7.55 -14.25
N PHE A 61 34.57 -6.50 -14.50
CA PHE A 61 35.11 -5.14 -14.61
C PHE A 61 34.49 -4.22 -13.58
N GLN A 62 35.30 -3.29 -13.06
CA GLN A 62 34.92 -2.38 -11.99
C GLN A 62 34.96 -0.94 -12.49
N LEU A 63 33.82 -0.26 -12.41
CA LEU A 63 33.71 1.15 -12.77
C LEU A 63 33.80 2.00 -11.49
N PRO A 64 34.64 3.05 -11.46
CA PRO A 64 34.60 4.03 -10.39
C PRO A 64 33.27 4.81 -10.45
N LYS A 65 32.94 5.50 -9.36
CA LYS A 65 31.86 6.49 -9.42
C LYS A 65 32.41 7.69 -10.18
N PHE A 66 31.81 8.02 -11.31
CA PHE A 66 32.15 9.21 -12.06
C PHE A 66 31.38 10.42 -11.48
N GLU A 67 32.06 11.55 -11.30
CA GLU A 67 31.42 12.78 -10.86
C GLU A 67 30.75 13.48 -12.05
N LEU A 68 29.42 13.62 -11.98
CA LEU A 68 28.58 14.59 -12.71
C LEU A 68 28.81 14.73 -14.23
N ARG A 69 28.00 14.03 -15.04
CA ARG A 69 27.55 14.42 -16.39
C ARG A 69 26.38 13.54 -16.89
N ASP A 70 25.75 13.94 -17.99
CA ASP A 70 24.43 13.48 -18.51
C ASP A 70 24.33 11.98 -18.87
N ILE A 71 25.43 11.21 -18.83
CA ILE A 71 25.44 9.81 -19.23
C ILE A 71 25.31 8.92 -17.98
N GLU A 72 24.26 8.10 -17.94
CA GLU A 72 24.08 7.16 -16.84
C GLU A 72 25.08 6.00 -16.96
N LEU A 73 25.59 5.52 -15.82
CA LEU A 73 26.51 4.36 -15.76
C LEU A 73 25.96 3.12 -16.49
N LYS A 74 24.63 2.94 -16.53
CA LYS A 74 23.99 1.84 -17.27
C LYS A 74 24.30 1.91 -18.76
N ASP A 75 24.34 3.12 -19.34
CA ASP A 75 24.49 3.35 -20.77
C ASP A 75 25.92 3.06 -21.20
N ILE A 76 26.90 3.48 -20.38
CA ILE A 76 28.32 3.11 -20.53
C ILE A 76 28.47 1.59 -20.56
N VAL A 77 27.85 0.88 -19.60
CA VAL A 77 27.90 -0.59 -19.55
C VAL A 77 27.25 -1.20 -20.81
N PHE A 78 26.09 -0.71 -21.25
CA PHE A 78 25.42 -1.23 -22.44
C PHE A 78 26.22 -0.99 -23.72
N SER A 79 26.81 0.20 -23.86
CA SER A 79 27.66 0.55 -25.00
C SER A 79 28.90 -0.34 -25.03
N PHE A 80 29.64 -0.45 -23.92
CA PHE A 80 30.78 -1.34 -23.79
C PHE A 80 30.44 -2.80 -24.14
N LEU A 81 29.35 -3.35 -23.59
CA LEU A 81 28.95 -4.74 -23.87
C LEU A 81 28.53 -4.95 -25.34
N SER A 82 27.97 -3.92 -25.97
CA SER A 82 27.66 -3.93 -27.41
C SER A 82 28.94 -3.94 -28.24
N SER A 83 29.93 -3.11 -27.88
CA SER A 83 31.26 -3.09 -28.49
C SER A 83 31.97 -4.45 -28.38
N VAL A 84 31.92 -5.09 -27.20
CA VAL A 84 32.46 -6.46 -27.02
C VAL A 84 31.73 -7.47 -27.89
N LYS A 85 30.39 -7.41 -27.96
CA LYS A 85 29.58 -8.33 -28.77
C LYS A 85 29.87 -8.21 -30.28
N ASN A 86 30.29 -7.04 -30.74
CA ASN A 86 30.57 -6.75 -32.15
C ASN A 86 31.99 -7.15 -32.59
N LEU A 87 32.83 -7.70 -31.70
CA LEU A 87 34.11 -8.26 -32.09
C LEU A 87 33.92 -9.51 -32.97
N ASP A 88 34.69 -9.62 -34.06
CA ASP A 88 34.57 -10.71 -35.04
C ASP A 88 34.70 -12.12 -34.43
N ASN A 89 35.47 -12.24 -33.36
CA ASN A 89 35.72 -13.50 -32.67
C ASN A 89 34.73 -13.78 -31.52
N VAL A 90 33.78 -12.88 -31.23
CA VAL A 90 32.79 -13.05 -30.15
C VAL A 90 31.52 -13.69 -30.67
N ILE A 91 31.14 -14.82 -30.07
CA ILE A 91 29.90 -15.55 -30.36
C ILE A 91 28.75 -14.98 -29.53
N SER A 92 28.96 -14.73 -28.24
CA SER A 92 27.93 -14.20 -27.34
C SER A 92 28.52 -13.57 -26.08
N VAL A 93 27.82 -12.56 -25.54
CA VAL A 93 28.11 -11.95 -24.25
C VAL A 93 26.90 -12.11 -23.35
N VAL A 94 27.10 -12.61 -22.12
CA VAL A 94 26.05 -12.80 -21.12
C VAL A 94 26.46 -12.10 -19.83
N LYS A 95 25.54 -11.30 -19.26
CA LYS A 95 25.74 -10.66 -17.97
C LYS A 95 25.41 -11.65 -16.85
N LEU A 96 26.36 -11.89 -15.95
CA LEU A 96 26.21 -12.81 -14.80
C LEU A 96 25.96 -12.06 -13.49
N ASN A 97 26.50 -10.84 -13.36
CA ASN A 97 26.28 -9.97 -12.21
C ASN A 97 26.31 -8.50 -12.66
N ASP A 98 25.47 -7.68 -12.02
CA ASP A 98 25.35 -6.26 -12.29
C ASP A 98 25.00 -5.52 -11.01
N SER A 99 25.97 -4.83 -10.39
CA SER A 99 25.71 -4.06 -9.18
C SER A 99 24.84 -2.83 -9.44
N ILE A 100 24.91 -2.24 -10.64
CA ILE A 100 24.13 -1.06 -11.02
C ILE A 100 22.65 -1.45 -11.10
N LEU A 101 22.34 -2.53 -11.81
CA LEU A 101 20.99 -3.08 -11.90
C LEU A 101 20.46 -3.46 -10.51
N LYS A 102 21.28 -4.09 -9.67
CA LYS A 102 20.89 -4.46 -8.30
C LYS A 102 20.53 -3.25 -7.44
N GLN A 103 21.34 -2.19 -7.48
CA GLN A 103 21.05 -0.96 -6.73
C GLN A 103 19.75 -0.30 -7.21
N ARG A 104 19.55 -0.20 -8.53
CA ARG A 104 18.32 0.36 -9.11
C ARG A 104 17.11 -0.49 -8.76
N ALA A 105 17.20 -1.81 -8.92
CA ALA A 105 16.15 -2.75 -8.57
C ALA A 105 15.78 -2.68 -7.08
N PHE A 106 16.77 -2.53 -6.20
CA PHE A 106 16.54 -2.36 -4.77
C PHE A 106 15.78 -1.06 -4.46
N LYS A 107 16.15 0.06 -5.08
CA LYS A 107 15.45 1.34 -4.91
C LYS A 107 13.97 1.24 -5.30
N TYR A 108 13.66 0.59 -6.42
CA TYR A 108 12.27 0.41 -6.86
C TYR A 108 11.52 -0.62 -6.01
N TYR A 109 12.22 -1.65 -5.53
CA TYR A 109 11.64 -2.63 -4.62
C TYR A 109 11.15 -1.98 -3.32
N GLN A 110 11.97 -1.10 -2.71
CA GLN A 110 11.57 -0.35 -1.52
C GLN A 110 10.29 0.47 -1.76
N GLN A 111 10.24 1.22 -2.86
CA GLN A 111 9.05 2.00 -3.22
C GLN A 111 7.80 1.12 -3.44
N ILE A 112 7.96 -0.06 -4.05
CA ILE A 112 6.85 -1.00 -4.21
C ILE A 112 6.35 -1.48 -2.86
N VAL A 113 7.26 -1.82 -1.94
CA VAL A 113 6.90 -2.28 -0.59
C VAL A 113 6.14 -1.20 0.16
N ASP A 114 6.60 0.05 0.15
CA ASP A 114 5.93 1.16 0.83
C ASP A 114 4.50 1.35 0.29
N ILE A 115 4.35 1.41 -1.04
CA ILE A 115 3.03 1.57 -1.68
C ILE A 115 2.14 0.35 -1.42
N GLU A 116 2.70 -0.86 -1.40
CA GLU A 116 1.94 -2.07 -1.09
C GLU A 116 1.41 -2.06 0.34
N MET A 117 2.20 -1.59 1.30
CA MET A 117 1.76 -1.45 2.69
C MET A 117 0.66 -0.39 2.83
N ASP A 118 0.81 0.75 2.15
CA ASP A 118 -0.22 1.79 2.14
C ASP A 118 -1.53 1.32 1.49
N LEU A 119 -1.44 0.60 0.37
CA LEU A 119 -2.60 -0.02 -0.27
C LEU A 119 -3.27 -1.05 0.64
N ARG A 120 -2.49 -1.90 1.31
CA ARG A 120 -3.04 -2.88 2.26
C ARG A 120 -3.74 -2.19 3.43
N ASN A 121 -3.24 -1.06 3.91
CA ASN A 121 -3.91 -0.28 4.94
C ASN A 121 -5.30 0.18 4.45
N VAL A 122 -5.36 0.84 3.30
CA VAL A 122 -6.63 1.29 2.70
C VAL A 122 -7.59 0.13 2.46
N LEU A 123 -7.12 -0.96 1.86
CA LEU A 123 -7.94 -2.13 1.55
C LEU A 123 -8.42 -2.84 2.82
N THR A 124 -7.58 -2.89 3.85
CA THR A 124 -7.99 -3.46 5.14
C THR A 124 -9.17 -2.67 5.67
N TYR A 125 -9.04 -1.34 5.75
CA TYR A 125 -10.12 -0.45 6.16
C TYR A 125 -11.40 -0.62 5.32
N ILE A 126 -11.30 -0.53 4.00
CA ILE A 126 -12.44 -0.65 3.08
C ILE A 126 -13.20 -1.97 3.32
N ILE A 127 -12.47 -3.07 3.48
CA ILE A 127 -13.07 -4.39 3.64
C ILE A 127 -13.69 -4.54 5.03
N THR A 128 -13.01 -4.05 6.07
CA THR A 128 -13.48 -4.18 7.46
C THR A 128 -14.52 -3.14 7.85
N TYR A 129 -14.80 -2.14 7.00
CA TYR A 129 -15.73 -1.04 7.27
C TYR A 129 -17.09 -1.54 7.76
N ASP A 130 -17.67 -2.53 7.08
CA ASP A 130 -18.96 -3.14 7.46
C ASP A 130 -18.80 -4.32 8.44
N ASN A 131 -17.78 -4.28 9.32
CA ASN A 131 -17.42 -5.36 10.25
C ASN A 131 -17.12 -6.71 9.58
N LYS A 132 -16.73 -6.71 8.30
CA LYS A 132 -16.37 -7.94 7.59
C LYS A 132 -14.95 -8.34 7.94
N SER A 133 -14.75 -9.61 8.30
CA SER A 133 -13.41 -10.17 8.45
C SER A 133 -12.79 -10.47 7.08
N ILE A 134 -11.49 -10.18 6.92
CA ILE A 134 -10.70 -10.57 5.73
C ILE A 134 -10.35 -12.06 5.82
N SER A 135 -11.35 -12.90 5.55
CA SER A 135 -11.27 -14.35 5.65
C SER A 135 -11.00 -15.02 4.30
N GLU A 136 -10.66 -16.31 4.33
CA GLU A 136 -10.57 -17.12 3.12
C GLU A 136 -11.91 -17.17 2.36
N GLN A 137 -13.04 -17.21 3.08
CA GLN A 137 -14.35 -17.21 2.46
C GLN A 137 -14.61 -15.90 1.72
N LEU A 138 -14.22 -14.75 2.29
CA LEU A 138 -14.33 -13.46 1.60
C LEU A 138 -13.51 -13.46 0.30
N LEU A 139 -12.26 -13.91 0.33
CA LEU A 139 -11.43 -13.98 -0.88
C LEU A 139 -12.08 -14.86 -1.96
N LYS A 140 -12.65 -16.01 -1.55
CA LYS A 140 -13.40 -16.90 -2.43
C LYS A 140 -14.66 -16.22 -2.98
N ASP A 141 -15.37 -15.43 -2.18
CA ASP A 141 -16.58 -14.72 -2.62
C ASP A 141 -16.29 -13.72 -3.73
N PHE A 142 -15.05 -13.23 -3.86
CA PHE A 142 -14.58 -12.35 -4.93
C PHE A 142 -13.79 -13.09 -6.02
N GLY A 143 -13.67 -14.42 -5.96
CA GLY A 143 -12.90 -15.22 -6.92
C GLY A 143 -11.38 -14.98 -6.85
N ILE A 144 -10.88 -14.45 -5.72
CA ILE A 144 -9.48 -14.09 -5.54
C ILE A 144 -8.68 -15.34 -5.18
N ASN A 145 -7.64 -15.62 -5.97
CA ASN A 145 -6.73 -16.72 -5.70
C ASN A 145 -5.66 -16.32 -4.70
N LYS A 146 -5.43 -17.21 -3.73
CA LYS A 146 -4.35 -17.05 -2.76
C LYS A 146 -3.00 -17.43 -3.38
N SER A 147 -1.94 -16.74 -2.96
CA SER A 147 -0.56 -17.11 -3.29
C SER A 147 -0.13 -18.38 -2.55
N GLU A 148 -0.64 -18.58 -1.33
CA GLU A 148 -0.37 -19.74 -0.49
C GLU A 148 -1.55 -20.06 0.45
N LYS A 149 -1.43 -21.15 1.21
CA LYS A 149 -2.49 -21.56 2.14
C LYS A 149 -2.49 -20.64 3.37
N ILE A 150 -3.66 -20.10 3.70
CA ILE A 150 -3.87 -19.29 4.90
C ILE A 150 -4.16 -20.25 6.07
N GLU A 151 -3.36 -20.17 7.13
CA GLU A 151 -3.62 -20.87 8.38
C GLU A 151 -3.95 -19.84 9.46
N HIS A 152 -5.16 -19.92 10.03
CA HIS A 152 -5.68 -18.87 10.93
C HIS A 152 -4.78 -18.57 12.13
N GLY A 153 -4.10 -19.58 12.70
CA GLY A 153 -3.15 -19.36 13.80
C GLY A 153 -1.95 -18.50 13.37
N ILE A 154 -1.44 -18.70 12.15
CA ILE A 154 -0.28 -17.95 11.62
C ILE A 154 -0.63 -16.47 11.40
N LEU A 155 -1.85 -16.17 10.94
CA LEU A 155 -2.30 -14.79 10.74
C LEU A 155 -2.27 -14.00 12.05
N GLN A 156 -2.82 -14.58 13.12
CA GLN A 156 -2.84 -13.94 14.44
C GLN A 156 -1.43 -13.80 15.02
N ASP A 157 -0.61 -14.84 14.93
CA ASP A 157 0.76 -14.84 15.46
C ASP A 157 1.66 -13.80 14.78
N LYS A 158 1.36 -13.44 13.52
CA LYS A 158 2.15 -12.48 12.73
C LYS A 158 1.50 -11.11 12.58
N TYR A 159 0.31 -10.89 13.14
CA TYR A 159 -0.47 -9.66 12.96
C TYR A 159 -0.78 -9.36 11.48
N GLU A 160 -1.06 -10.40 10.70
CA GLU A 160 -1.37 -10.33 9.28
C GLU A 160 -2.86 -10.63 9.03
N ASN A 161 -3.37 -10.22 7.86
CA ASN A 161 -4.69 -10.58 7.38
C ASN A 161 -4.63 -11.25 6.00
N GLY A 162 -5.78 -11.65 5.43
CA GLY A 162 -5.83 -12.34 4.15
C GLY A 162 -5.17 -11.61 2.97
N LEU A 163 -5.02 -10.28 3.02
CA LEU A 163 -4.39 -9.49 1.94
C LEU A 163 -2.88 -9.76 1.79
N PHE A 164 -2.20 -10.25 2.83
CA PHE A 164 -0.80 -10.65 2.75
C PHE A 164 -0.58 -11.88 1.86
N TYR A 165 -1.66 -12.63 1.61
CA TYR A 165 -1.65 -13.94 0.98
C TYR A 165 -2.31 -13.93 -0.40
N ILE A 166 -2.47 -12.75 -1.02
CA ILE A 166 -2.98 -12.59 -2.37
C ILE A 166 -1.96 -11.89 -3.26
N TYR A 167 -2.09 -12.07 -4.57
CA TYR A 167 -1.25 -11.37 -5.52
C TYR A 167 -1.64 -9.89 -5.64
N PHE A 168 -0.65 -9.04 -5.89
CA PHE A 168 -0.80 -7.58 -5.99
C PHE A 168 -1.85 -7.13 -7.03
N ASN A 169 -2.02 -7.90 -8.11
CA ASN A 169 -3.04 -7.64 -9.13
C ASN A 169 -4.48 -7.87 -8.65
N HIS A 170 -4.68 -8.69 -7.60
CA HIS A 170 -6.00 -8.99 -7.04
C HIS A 170 -6.56 -7.88 -6.13
N TYR A 171 -5.77 -6.85 -5.78
CA TYR A 171 -6.23 -5.72 -4.94
C TYR A 171 -7.41 -4.94 -5.54
N THR A 172 -7.66 -5.05 -6.84
CA THR A 172 -8.77 -4.37 -7.52
C THR A 172 -10.01 -5.25 -7.72
N GLU A 173 -9.96 -6.51 -7.28
CA GLU A 173 -11.01 -7.50 -7.54
C GLU A 173 -12.16 -7.46 -6.52
N PHE A 174 -12.04 -6.67 -5.46
CA PHE A 174 -13.09 -6.46 -4.44
C PHE A 174 -14.29 -5.62 -4.91
N THR A 175 -14.34 -5.25 -6.20
CA THR A 175 -15.42 -4.41 -6.75
C THR A 175 -16.72 -5.17 -7.01
N THR A 176 -16.66 -6.45 -7.36
CA THR A 176 -17.87 -7.23 -7.66
C THR A 176 -17.68 -8.68 -7.22
N PRO A 177 -18.55 -9.21 -6.33
CA PRO A 177 -18.49 -10.61 -5.93
C PRO A 177 -18.65 -11.56 -7.12
N GLU A 178 -18.01 -12.73 -7.03
CA GLU A 178 -18.19 -13.82 -7.98
C GLU A 178 -19.67 -14.24 -8.01
N LYS A 179 -20.13 -14.57 -9.21
CA LYS A 179 -21.49 -15.10 -9.41
C LYS A 179 -21.60 -16.44 -8.69
N LEU A 180 -22.61 -16.56 -7.83
CA LEU A 180 -22.89 -17.82 -7.13
C LEU A 180 -23.21 -18.93 -8.13
N LYS A 181 -22.67 -20.11 -7.88
CA LYS A 181 -23.08 -21.33 -8.58
C LYS A 181 -24.41 -21.82 -8.02
N ALA A 182 -25.11 -22.68 -8.77
CA ALA A 182 -26.44 -23.17 -8.39
C ALA A 182 -26.46 -23.86 -7.02
N ASN A 183 -25.41 -24.60 -6.68
CA ASN A 183 -25.25 -25.24 -5.37
C ASN A 183 -25.06 -24.22 -4.24
N GLU A 184 -24.26 -23.18 -4.46
CA GLU A 184 -24.04 -22.13 -3.45
C GLU A 184 -25.32 -21.30 -3.25
N MET A 185 -26.11 -21.07 -4.30
CA MET A 185 -27.43 -20.46 -4.16
C MET A 185 -28.38 -21.28 -3.29
N LEU A 186 -28.31 -22.61 -3.34
CA LEU A 186 -29.11 -23.47 -2.47
C LEU A 186 -28.72 -23.29 -1.00
N ASP A 187 -27.43 -23.18 -0.71
CA ASP A 187 -26.94 -22.93 0.65
C ASP A 187 -27.48 -21.60 1.20
N PHE A 188 -27.55 -20.55 0.38
CA PHE A 188 -28.15 -19.26 0.76
C PHE A 188 -29.66 -19.37 1.00
N LEU A 189 -30.38 -20.13 0.18
CA LEU A 189 -31.84 -20.34 0.31
C LEU A 189 -32.20 -21.25 1.48
N GLN A 190 -31.29 -22.11 1.92
CA GLN A 190 -31.48 -23.01 3.06
C GLN A 190 -31.11 -22.35 4.40
N ASP A 191 -30.52 -21.15 4.37
CA ASP A 191 -30.17 -20.44 5.60
C ASP A 191 -31.45 -20.04 6.36
N PRO A 192 -31.59 -20.44 7.64
CA PRO A 192 -32.78 -20.13 8.44
C PRO A 192 -33.07 -18.63 8.61
N SER A 193 -32.06 -17.77 8.43
CA SER A 193 -32.23 -16.30 8.48
C SER A 193 -32.93 -15.72 7.25
N VAL A 194 -33.05 -16.51 6.18
CA VAL A 194 -33.67 -16.13 4.90
C VAL A 194 -35.09 -16.67 4.84
N ASP A 195 -36.02 -15.93 5.44
CA ASP A 195 -37.45 -16.28 5.50
C ASP A 195 -38.27 -15.67 4.35
N SER A 196 -37.66 -14.80 3.55
CA SER A 196 -38.33 -13.98 2.54
C SER A 196 -37.40 -13.63 1.38
N PHE A 197 -38.00 -13.31 0.23
CA PHE A 197 -37.26 -12.87 -0.95
C PHE A 197 -36.45 -11.60 -0.68
N GLU A 198 -36.98 -10.66 0.11
CA GLU A 198 -36.25 -9.42 0.45
C GLU A 198 -35.04 -9.70 1.33
N ARG A 199 -35.12 -10.61 2.32
CA ARG A 199 -33.95 -11.03 3.09
C ARG A 199 -32.92 -11.74 2.23
N PHE A 200 -33.36 -12.59 1.31
CA PHE A 200 -32.47 -13.26 0.36
C PHE A 200 -31.71 -12.23 -0.50
N LYS A 201 -32.45 -11.28 -1.08
CA LYS A 201 -31.90 -10.20 -1.91
C LYS A 201 -30.92 -9.33 -1.12
N SER A 202 -31.28 -8.93 0.10
CA SER A 202 -30.42 -8.15 0.99
C SER A 202 -29.12 -8.90 1.29
N LYS A 203 -29.21 -10.20 1.63
CA LYS A 203 -28.03 -11.04 1.89
C LYS A 203 -27.12 -11.19 0.68
N LEU A 204 -27.69 -11.29 -0.53
CA LEU A 204 -26.90 -11.31 -1.77
C LEU A 204 -26.18 -9.98 -2.00
N GLN A 205 -26.86 -8.85 -1.74
CA GLN A 205 -26.27 -7.52 -1.86
C GLN A 205 -25.14 -7.30 -0.85
N GLN A 206 -25.31 -7.77 0.38
CA GLN A 206 -24.32 -7.68 1.47
C GLN A 206 -23.00 -8.40 1.18
N ARG A 207 -22.93 -9.30 0.18
CA ARG A 207 -21.66 -9.92 -0.25
C ARG A 207 -20.67 -8.89 -0.80
N GLY A 208 -21.16 -7.86 -1.50
CA GLY A 208 -20.33 -6.80 -2.09
C GLY A 208 -19.95 -5.72 -1.08
N LEU A 209 -19.03 -4.83 -1.48
CA LEU A 209 -18.83 -3.56 -0.79
C LEU A 209 -20.04 -2.65 -1.03
N GLN A 210 -20.51 -1.95 0.01
CA GLN A 210 -21.71 -1.12 -0.08
C GLN A 210 -21.41 0.35 -0.39
N GLU A 211 -20.29 0.85 0.13
CA GLU A 211 -19.91 2.27 0.01
C GLU A 211 -19.39 2.61 -1.39
N GLU A 212 -20.07 3.53 -2.08
CA GLU A 212 -19.71 3.98 -3.44
C GLU A 212 -18.31 4.59 -3.48
N ARG A 213 -17.93 5.39 -2.49
CA ARG A 213 -16.59 6.00 -2.39
C ARG A 213 -15.47 4.96 -2.30
N HIS A 214 -15.71 3.81 -1.66
CA HIS A 214 -14.75 2.72 -1.60
C HIS A 214 -14.62 2.03 -2.96
N LEU A 215 -15.73 1.84 -3.68
CA LEU A 215 -15.72 1.30 -5.04
C LEU A 215 -15.00 2.23 -6.02
N ASP A 216 -15.19 3.54 -5.89
CA ASP A 216 -14.49 4.56 -6.67
C ASP A 216 -12.98 4.53 -6.43
N PHE A 217 -12.55 4.37 -5.18
CA PHE A 217 -11.14 4.17 -4.86
C PHE A 217 -10.57 2.95 -5.60
N LEU A 218 -11.23 1.78 -5.48
CA LEU A 218 -10.79 0.55 -6.14
C LEU A 218 -10.73 0.69 -7.68
N ALA A 219 -11.69 1.40 -8.27
CA ALA A 219 -11.70 1.71 -9.69
C ALA A 219 -10.51 2.61 -10.08
N SER A 220 -10.20 3.62 -9.28
CA SER A 220 -9.13 4.59 -9.56
C SER A 220 -7.73 3.96 -9.53
N ILE A 221 -7.47 3.00 -8.65
CA ILE A 221 -6.17 2.32 -8.56
C ILE A 221 -5.97 1.26 -9.67
N LYS A 222 -7.04 0.78 -10.29
CA LYS A 222 -7.02 -0.37 -11.24
C LYS A 222 -6.04 -0.21 -12.39
N THR A 223 -5.98 0.99 -12.98
CA THR A 223 -5.06 1.26 -14.11
C THR A 223 -3.61 1.44 -13.67
N LYS A 224 -3.39 1.75 -12.38
CA LYS A 224 -2.08 2.02 -11.80
C LYS A 224 -1.38 0.76 -11.31
N ILE A 225 -2.11 -0.27 -10.88
CA ILE A 225 -1.56 -1.55 -10.38
C ILE A 225 -0.70 -2.28 -11.41
N LYS A 226 -1.10 -2.29 -12.69
CA LYS A 226 -0.40 -3.06 -13.74
C LYS A 226 1.06 -2.62 -13.98
N PRO A 227 1.37 -1.31 -14.09
CA PRO A 227 2.76 -0.84 -14.10
C PRO A 227 3.60 -1.29 -12.88
N LEU A 228 3.03 -1.27 -11.68
CA LEU A 228 3.72 -1.71 -10.46
C LEU A 228 4.03 -3.20 -10.51
N GLU A 229 3.08 -4.02 -10.93
CA GLU A 229 3.29 -5.46 -11.10
C GLU A 229 4.37 -5.75 -12.15
N LYS A 230 4.38 -5.00 -13.26
CA LYS A 230 5.42 -5.12 -14.29
C LYS A 230 6.80 -4.79 -13.73
N MET A 231 6.92 -3.73 -12.94
CA MET A 231 8.17 -3.36 -12.26
C MET A 231 8.61 -4.45 -11.28
N ARG A 232 7.71 -4.91 -10.39
CA ARG A 232 7.94 -6.00 -9.43
C ARG A 232 8.45 -7.27 -10.12
N ASN A 233 7.79 -7.71 -11.19
CA ASN A 233 8.19 -8.90 -11.93
C ASN A 233 9.56 -8.72 -12.61
N THR A 234 9.87 -7.50 -13.08
CA THR A 234 11.18 -7.20 -13.68
C THR A 234 12.30 -7.31 -12.63
N ILE A 235 12.07 -6.79 -11.42
CA ILE A 235 12.99 -6.88 -10.28
C ILE A 235 13.17 -8.33 -9.82
N MET A 236 12.07 -9.06 -9.61
CA MET A 236 12.10 -10.45 -9.11
C MET A 236 12.85 -11.40 -10.04
N HIS A 237 12.80 -11.13 -11.36
CA HIS A 237 13.52 -11.92 -12.35
C HIS A 237 14.89 -11.33 -12.74
N ILE A 238 15.35 -10.29 -12.04
CA ILE A 238 16.64 -9.60 -12.27
C ILE A 238 16.80 -9.27 -13.78
N ARG A 239 15.70 -8.82 -14.40
CA ARG A 239 15.68 -8.40 -15.80
C ARG A 239 16.18 -6.97 -15.90
N ASN A 240 16.63 -6.60 -17.09
CA ASN A 240 16.98 -5.21 -17.35
C ASN A 240 15.76 -4.30 -17.14
N LEU A 241 15.95 -3.22 -16.39
CA LEU A 241 14.96 -2.17 -16.21
C LEU A 241 15.08 -1.22 -17.40
N SER A 242 14.12 -1.29 -18.32
CA SER A 242 14.07 -0.38 -19.46
C SER A 242 13.43 0.95 -19.04
N ASP A 243 13.82 2.04 -19.70
CA ASP A 243 13.28 3.38 -19.40
C ASP A 243 11.75 3.39 -19.49
N THR A 244 11.16 2.68 -20.47
CA THR A 244 9.70 2.53 -20.56
C THR A 244 9.06 1.85 -19.34
N VAL A 245 9.72 0.89 -18.70
CA VAL A 245 9.19 0.24 -17.48
C VAL A 245 9.26 1.21 -16.30
N GLU A 246 10.36 1.94 -16.19
CA GLU A 246 10.57 2.96 -15.16
C GLU A 246 9.60 4.13 -15.30
N ASP A 247 9.47 4.71 -16.49
CA ASP A 247 8.55 5.81 -16.76
C ASP A 247 7.09 5.44 -16.45
N ASN A 248 6.68 4.23 -16.82
CA ASN A 248 5.32 3.76 -16.53
C ASN A 248 5.11 3.52 -15.03
N PHE A 249 6.14 3.05 -14.32
CA PHE A 249 6.09 2.91 -12.87
C PHE A 249 5.99 4.28 -12.19
N ILE A 250 6.83 5.25 -12.60
CA ILE A 250 6.82 6.60 -12.05
C ILE A 250 5.46 7.26 -12.29
N LYS A 251 4.91 7.21 -13.52
CA LYS A 251 3.58 7.76 -13.83
C LYS A 251 2.43 7.09 -13.07
N ALA A 252 2.60 5.83 -12.66
CA ALA A 252 1.59 5.12 -11.88
C ALA A 252 1.66 5.45 -10.39
N THR A 253 2.83 5.85 -9.89
CA THR A 253 3.11 6.05 -8.46
C THR A 253 3.08 7.52 -8.05
N GLU A 254 3.54 8.40 -8.93
CA GLU A 254 3.67 9.85 -8.75
C GLU A 254 2.70 10.63 -9.63
N ASP A 255 2.39 11.85 -9.23
CA ASP A 255 1.54 12.76 -10.01
C ASP A 255 2.25 13.22 -11.28
N THR A 256 1.51 13.25 -12.38
CA THR A 256 2.02 13.72 -13.66
C THR A 256 1.81 15.22 -13.82
N PRO A 257 2.66 15.93 -14.58
CA PRO A 257 2.45 17.34 -14.91
C PRO A 257 1.12 17.63 -15.64
N MET A 258 0.50 16.61 -16.22
CA MET A 258 -0.78 16.69 -16.92
C MET A 258 -1.99 16.56 -15.97
N GLY A 259 -1.76 16.43 -14.66
CA GLY A 259 -2.80 16.33 -13.64
C GLY A 259 -3.34 14.91 -13.43
N ASP A 260 -2.79 13.88 -14.10
CA ASP A 260 -3.11 12.48 -13.78
C ASP A 260 -2.43 12.11 -12.46
N LYS A 261 -3.23 11.65 -11.49
CA LYS A 261 -2.77 11.36 -10.13
C LYS A 261 -2.05 10.02 -10.05
N GLY A 262 -0.98 9.98 -9.27
CA GLY A 262 -0.27 8.77 -8.89
C GLY A 262 -0.97 8.04 -7.75
N LEU A 263 -0.60 6.78 -7.51
CA LEU A 263 -1.15 6.00 -6.40
C LEU A 263 -0.98 6.67 -5.04
N LYS A 264 0.15 7.34 -4.80
CA LYS A 264 0.41 8.01 -3.52
C LYS A 264 -0.62 9.11 -3.23
N SER A 265 -0.90 9.96 -4.22
CA SER A 265 -1.90 11.02 -4.09
C SER A 265 -3.31 10.46 -4.01
N ILE A 266 -3.62 9.40 -4.77
CA ILE A 266 -4.92 8.71 -4.67
C ILE A 266 -5.14 8.15 -3.25
N ILE A 267 -4.13 7.52 -2.66
CA ILE A 267 -4.19 6.98 -1.29
C ILE A 267 -4.31 8.11 -0.27
N HIS A 268 -3.54 9.19 -0.42
CA HIS A 268 -3.61 10.33 0.49
C HIS A 268 -5.00 10.97 0.45
N GLU A 269 -5.55 11.24 -0.74
CA GLU A 269 -6.89 11.82 -0.90
C GLU A 269 -7.99 10.92 -0.38
N PHE A 270 -7.81 9.60 -0.47
CA PHE A 270 -8.72 8.65 0.17
C PHE A 270 -8.75 8.89 1.68
N TRP A 271 -7.60 8.95 2.34
CA TRP A 271 -7.54 9.15 3.78
C TRP A 271 -8.01 10.52 4.23
N GLU A 272 -7.74 11.59 3.48
CA GLU A 272 -8.27 12.92 3.81
C GLU A 272 -9.81 12.91 3.78
N LYS A 273 -10.42 12.30 2.76
CA LYS A 273 -11.87 12.18 2.66
C LYS A 273 -12.47 11.30 3.76
N GLU A 274 -11.85 10.15 4.03
CA GLU A 274 -12.32 9.26 5.11
C GLU A 274 -12.15 9.90 6.48
N LYS A 275 -11.09 10.68 6.69
CA LYS A 275 -10.90 11.42 7.93
C LYS A 275 -12.06 12.37 8.13
N ASP A 276 -12.40 13.20 7.15
CA ASP A 276 -13.51 14.16 7.27
C ASP A 276 -14.84 13.46 7.61
N GLU A 277 -15.14 12.35 6.94
CA GLU A 277 -16.37 11.57 7.17
C GLU A 277 -16.40 10.93 8.56
N LEU A 278 -15.33 10.22 8.93
CA LEU A 278 -15.24 9.49 10.20
C LEU A 278 -15.16 10.43 11.40
N SER A 279 -14.57 11.61 11.25
CA SER A 279 -14.47 12.60 12.32
C SER A 279 -15.86 12.95 12.85
N ASN A 280 -16.78 13.22 11.92
CA ASN A 280 -18.15 13.59 12.27
C ASN A 280 -18.89 12.45 12.96
N VAL A 281 -18.78 11.23 12.43
CA VAL A 281 -19.41 10.05 13.02
C VAL A 281 -18.83 9.75 14.41
N THR A 282 -17.51 9.83 14.55
CA THR A 282 -16.81 9.53 15.80
C THR A 282 -17.19 10.51 16.90
N ILE A 283 -17.21 11.82 16.61
CA ILE A 283 -17.65 12.84 17.56
C ILE A 283 -19.09 12.58 18.00
N MET A 284 -19.97 12.29 17.04
CA MET A 284 -21.37 12.01 17.34
C MET A 284 -21.53 10.77 18.22
N GLU A 285 -20.87 9.66 17.91
CA GLU A 285 -20.96 8.44 18.71
C GLU A 285 -20.38 8.62 20.11
N LEU A 286 -19.20 9.25 20.24
CA LEU A 286 -18.59 9.49 21.55
C LEU A 286 -19.42 10.46 22.39
N GLY A 287 -19.90 11.56 21.80
CA GLY A 287 -20.76 12.53 22.48
C GLY A 287 -22.07 11.89 22.93
N MET A 288 -22.71 11.09 22.07
CA MET A 288 -23.92 10.35 22.42
C MET A 288 -23.69 9.34 23.55
N SER A 289 -22.63 8.55 23.46
CA SER A 289 -22.26 7.57 24.49
C SER A 289 -21.96 8.26 25.82
N THR A 290 -21.32 9.43 25.80
CA THR A 290 -21.02 10.21 27.00
C THR A 290 -22.30 10.72 27.66
N ILE A 291 -23.24 11.25 26.87
CA ILE A 291 -24.55 11.68 27.38
C ILE A 291 -25.31 10.50 27.98
N GLU A 292 -25.35 9.36 27.28
CA GLU A 292 -26.05 8.17 27.75
C GLU A 292 -25.43 7.61 29.04
N GLU A 293 -24.12 7.49 29.12
CA GLU A 293 -23.41 7.04 30.33
C GLU A 293 -23.65 7.98 31.52
N LEU A 294 -23.67 9.30 31.27
CA LEU A 294 -23.96 10.29 32.31
C LEU A 294 -25.37 10.09 32.87
N PHE A 295 -26.37 9.94 32.01
CA PHE A 295 -27.76 9.76 32.45
C PHE A 295 -28.01 8.37 33.02
N GLU A 296 -27.36 7.30 32.56
CA GLU A 296 -27.50 5.96 33.15
C GLU A 296 -27.11 5.95 34.63
N ASN A 297 -26.11 6.75 35.00
CA ASN A 297 -25.57 6.80 36.36
C ASN A 297 -26.07 8.00 37.19
N SER A 298 -26.99 8.81 36.65
CA SER A 298 -27.59 9.95 37.37
C SER A 298 -28.97 9.63 37.95
N PHE A 299 -29.36 10.39 38.98
CA PHE A 299 -30.66 10.26 39.62
C PHE A 299 -31.14 11.60 40.20
N PHE A 300 -32.45 11.76 40.30
CA PHE A 300 -33.04 12.97 40.87
C PHE A 300 -33.21 12.85 42.40
N ILE A 301 -32.83 13.90 43.12
CA ILE A 301 -33.08 14.12 44.55
C ILE A 301 -34.01 15.32 44.70
N GLY A 302 -35.32 15.08 44.60
CA GLY A 302 -36.29 16.18 44.46
C GLY A 302 -36.20 16.78 43.06
N ASP A 303 -36.05 18.11 42.96
CA ASP A 303 -35.96 18.83 41.67
C ASP A 303 -34.51 18.94 41.14
N LEU A 304 -33.58 18.19 41.76
CA LEU A 304 -32.15 18.30 41.52
C LEU A 304 -31.62 16.99 40.93
N LEU A 305 -31.01 17.05 39.75
CA LEU A 305 -30.31 15.92 39.14
C LEU A 305 -28.90 15.81 39.74
N ASP A 306 -28.63 14.72 40.44
CA ASP A 306 -27.31 14.35 40.93
C ASP A 306 -26.59 13.49 39.87
N VAL A 307 -25.40 13.94 39.47
CA VAL A 307 -24.54 13.28 38.49
C VAL A 307 -23.17 12.90 39.08
N SER A 308 -23.00 13.02 40.39
CA SER A 308 -21.71 12.80 41.08
C SER A 308 -21.15 11.37 40.89
N ASP A 309 -22.03 10.38 40.81
CA ASP A 309 -21.67 8.98 40.54
C ASP A 309 -21.42 8.70 39.05
N ALA A 310 -21.81 9.62 38.16
CA ALA A 310 -21.78 9.47 36.72
C ALA A 310 -20.53 10.07 36.07
N CYS A 311 -19.98 11.15 36.63
CA CYS A 311 -18.81 11.80 36.08
C CYS A 311 -17.94 12.41 37.18
N THR A 312 -16.66 12.02 37.24
CA THR A 312 -15.67 12.63 38.15
C THR A 312 -14.91 13.79 37.50
N SER A 313 -15.46 14.38 36.44
CA SER A 313 -14.82 15.44 35.68
C SER A 313 -14.89 16.77 36.42
N GLU A 314 -13.81 17.55 36.43
CA GLU A 314 -13.80 18.91 37.00
C GLU A 314 -14.71 19.88 36.21
N TYR A 315 -15.17 19.48 35.02
CA TYR A 315 -15.99 20.28 34.12
C TYR A 315 -17.50 20.11 34.34
N ILE A 316 -17.92 19.11 35.10
CA ILE A 316 -19.34 18.81 35.36
C ILE A 316 -19.60 19.01 36.85
N SER A 317 -20.56 19.86 37.20
CA SER A 317 -21.06 20.03 38.56
C SER A 317 -21.65 18.72 39.07
N GLU A 318 -21.52 18.44 40.37
CA GLU A 318 -22.09 17.24 40.99
C GLU A 318 -23.63 17.25 40.93
N GLU A 319 -24.24 18.43 40.84
CA GLU A 319 -25.69 18.61 40.92
C GLU A 319 -26.21 19.71 39.98
N TYR A 320 -27.41 19.52 39.43
CA TYR A 320 -28.08 20.45 38.52
C TYR A 320 -29.57 20.63 38.84
N THR A 321 -30.06 21.88 38.81
CA THR A 321 -31.49 22.21 38.91
C THR A 321 -32.12 22.64 37.59
N ASP A 322 -31.29 22.92 36.58
CA ASP A 322 -31.72 23.37 35.25
C ASP A 322 -30.97 22.57 34.19
N VAL A 323 -31.71 22.06 33.21
CA VAL A 323 -31.15 21.34 32.07
C VAL A 323 -30.23 22.23 31.24
N SER A 324 -30.45 23.55 31.22
CA SER A 324 -29.59 24.49 30.49
C SER A 324 -28.17 24.54 31.06
N ASP A 325 -28.03 24.49 32.38
CA ASP A 325 -26.72 24.52 33.04
C ASP A 325 -25.96 23.20 32.78
N LEU A 326 -26.66 22.06 32.84
CA LEU A 326 -26.09 20.76 32.48
C LEU A 326 -25.67 20.72 31.00
N GLN A 327 -26.47 21.29 30.12
CA GLN A 327 -26.17 21.37 28.69
C GLN A 327 -24.85 22.11 28.44
N ASP A 328 -24.66 23.28 29.05
CA ASP A 328 -23.45 24.08 28.87
C ASP A 328 -22.21 23.34 29.39
N ASP A 329 -22.28 22.76 30.59
CA ASP A 329 -21.17 22.03 31.21
C ASP A 329 -20.82 20.75 30.44
N LEU A 330 -21.83 19.96 30.06
CA LEU A 330 -21.64 18.70 29.34
C LEU A 330 -21.13 18.93 27.92
N LEU A 331 -21.57 20.01 27.25
CA LEU A 331 -20.99 20.40 25.96
C LEU A 331 -19.54 20.85 26.11
N GLY A 332 -19.21 21.61 27.16
CA GLY A 332 -17.84 21.96 27.50
C GLY A 332 -16.97 20.72 27.67
N TYR A 333 -17.46 19.74 28.44
CA TYR A 333 -16.79 18.45 28.63
C TYR A 333 -16.61 17.66 27.34
N ILE A 334 -17.66 17.53 26.51
CA ILE A 334 -17.57 16.85 25.21
C ILE A 334 -16.55 17.56 24.29
N THR A 335 -16.50 18.89 24.35
CA THR A 335 -15.60 19.70 23.54
C THR A 335 -14.14 19.63 23.98
N ASP A 336 -13.88 19.48 25.28
CA ASP A 336 -12.53 19.55 25.84
C ASP A 336 -11.93 18.15 26.10
N GLU A 337 -12.70 17.23 26.67
CA GLU A 337 -12.21 15.95 27.18
C GLU A 337 -12.55 14.78 26.25
N VAL A 338 -13.68 14.83 25.54
CA VAL A 338 -14.03 13.81 24.52
C VAL A 338 -13.35 14.13 23.18
N ASN A 339 -13.01 15.39 22.93
CA ASN A 339 -12.28 15.86 21.74
C ASN A 339 -10.77 15.56 21.78
N ILE A 340 -10.42 14.30 22.03
CA ILE A 340 -9.03 13.81 22.05
C ILE A 340 -8.38 13.86 20.63
N LEU A 341 -9.14 14.22 19.59
CA LEU A 341 -8.77 13.97 18.19
C LEU A 341 -8.65 15.23 17.30
N GLN A 342 -8.63 16.44 17.88
CA GLN A 342 -8.49 17.72 17.13
C GLN A 342 -9.63 17.98 16.12
N TYR A 343 -10.87 17.60 16.45
CA TYR A 343 -12.00 17.83 15.56
C TYR A 343 -12.86 19.00 16.03
N ASP A 344 -13.32 19.83 15.11
CA ASP A 344 -14.24 20.93 15.43
C ASP A 344 -15.68 20.40 15.46
N ILE A 345 -16.37 20.60 16.59
CA ILE A 345 -17.80 20.29 16.70
C ILE A 345 -18.59 21.35 15.92
N SER A 346 -19.40 20.90 14.96
CA SER A 346 -20.23 21.81 14.16
C SER A 346 -21.47 22.29 14.93
N GLU A 347 -22.03 23.44 14.55
CA GLU A 347 -23.28 23.96 15.14
C GLU A 347 -24.44 22.95 15.05
N GLU A 348 -24.47 22.14 13.98
CA GLU A 348 -25.48 21.09 13.81
C GLU A 348 -25.33 19.99 14.86
N MET A 349 -24.11 19.53 15.12
CA MET A 349 -23.85 18.53 16.16
C MET A 349 -24.21 19.05 17.56
N TYR A 350 -23.86 20.30 17.87
CA TYR A 350 -24.28 20.94 19.11
C TYR A 350 -25.80 20.89 19.27
N GLY A 351 -26.56 21.25 18.24
CA GLY A 351 -28.02 21.18 18.28
C GLY A 351 -28.56 19.77 18.55
N VAL A 352 -27.91 18.75 17.98
CA VAL A 352 -28.27 17.35 18.22
C VAL A 352 -27.95 16.91 19.64
N PHE A 353 -26.78 17.25 20.19
CA PHE A 353 -26.41 16.94 21.58
C PHE A 353 -27.34 17.63 22.58
N LEU A 354 -27.61 18.93 22.41
CA LEU A 354 -28.56 19.67 23.25
C LEU A 354 -29.93 18.98 23.29
N SER A 355 -30.45 18.60 22.12
CA SER A 355 -31.74 17.92 22.00
C SER A 355 -31.75 16.56 22.70
N LYS A 356 -30.66 15.80 22.60
CA LYS A 356 -30.50 14.51 23.29
C LYS A 356 -30.45 14.69 24.81
N ILE A 357 -29.70 15.68 25.31
CA ILE A 357 -29.61 15.98 26.74
C ILE A 357 -30.99 16.33 27.30
N SER A 358 -31.75 17.21 26.62
CA SER A 358 -33.12 17.54 27.03
C SER A 358 -34.02 16.31 27.06
N LEU A 359 -33.93 15.44 26.06
CA LEU A 359 -34.73 14.22 25.99
C LEU A 359 -34.42 13.25 27.13
N GLU A 360 -33.13 13.02 27.45
CA GLU A 360 -32.76 12.14 28.56
C GLU A 360 -33.11 12.73 29.93
N TRP A 361 -33.03 14.06 30.07
CA TRP A 361 -33.51 14.77 31.26
C TRP A 361 -35.02 14.54 31.48
N GLU A 362 -35.85 14.79 30.46
CA GLU A 362 -37.31 14.59 30.54
C GLU A 362 -37.66 13.14 30.92
N LYS A 363 -36.96 12.15 30.32
CA LYS A 363 -37.17 10.74 30.67
C LYS A 363 -36.86 10.43 32.14
N LYS A 364 -35.78 11.00 32.68
CA LYS A 364 -35.40 10.80 34.08
C LYS A 364 -36.36 11.49 35.04
N GLU A 365 -36.92 12.64 34.64
CA GLU A 365 -37.94 13.33 35.42
C GLU A 365 -39.26 12.54 35.44
N ASP A 366 -39.62 11.90 34.33
CA ASP A 366 -40.80 11.02 34.24
C ASP A 366 -40.69 9.72 35.07
N ASP A 367 -39.46 9.32 35.46
CA ASP A 367 -39.19 8.14 36.29
C ASP A 367 -39.35 8.40 37.82
N LEU A 368 -39.55 9.67 38.24
CA LEU A 368 -39.84 10.09 39.62
C LEU A 368 -41.29 9.82 40.05
#